data_AF-A0A7V9ZIS0-F1
#
_entry.id   AF-A0A7V9ZIS0-F1
#
_cell.length_a   1.000
_cell.length_b   1.000
_cell.length_c   1.000
_cell.angle_alpha   90.00
_cell.angle_beta   90.00
_cell.angle_gamma   90.00
#
_symmetry.space_group_name_H-M   'P 1'
#
loop_
_entity.id
_entity.type
_entity.pdbx_description
1 polymer ?
#
loop_
_entity_poly.entity_id
_entity_poly.type
_entity_poly.pdbx_seq_one_letter_code
_entity_poly.pdbx_strand_id
1 'polypeptide(L)'
;MTHFPEWTGPDVPDIASLPSLTVLEAFDAMRVFLENHWERGLKQSDDLLWLLSATNRETAIWADGGPSDPAVWSDWLLALGEVKNIDLTEEAAKPIRHAPPSS
;
A
#
# COMPACT_ATOMS: atom_id res chain seq x y z
N MET A 1 -17.49 13.23 -37.98
CA MET A 1 -16.13 12.79 -37.64
C MET A 1 -15.57 13.82 -36.67
N THR A 2 -15.66 13.55 -35.37
CA THR A 2 -15.12 14.41 -34.34
C THR A 2 -13.60 14.28 -34.38
N HIS A 3 -12.92 15.33 -34.82
CA HIS A 3 -11.47 15.40 -34.76
C HIS A 3 -11.10 15.64 -33.30
N PHE A 4 -10.59 14.61 -32.63
CA PHE A 4 -9.89 14.81 -31.38
C PHE A 4 -8.55 15.47 -31.72
N PRO A 5 -8.13 16.54 -31.02
CA PRO A 5 -6.78 17.05 -31.15
C PRO A 5 -5.79 15.95 -30.79
N GLU A 6 -4.66 15.89 -31.49
CA GLU A 6 -3.54 15.02 -31.12
C GLU A 6 -3.18 15.34 -29.67
N TRP A 7 -3.35 14.36 -28.77
CA TRP A 7 -3.00 14.52 -27.37
C TRP A 7 -1.47 14.64 -27.26
N THR A 8 -0.97 15.86 -27.17
CA THR A 8 0.42 16.16 -26.80
C THR A 8 0.47 16.27 -25.27
N GLY A 9 0.23 15.14 -24.57
CA GLY A 9 0.01 15.09 -23.12
C GLY A 9 1.01 15.88 -22.27
N PRO A 10 0.65 16.23 -21.02
CA PRO A 10 1.59 16.88 -20.11
C PRO A 10 2.84 16.01 -19.97
N ASP A 11 4.00 16.65 -19.91
CA ASP A 11 5.32 16.04 -19.68
C ASP A 11 5.19 14.71 -18.94
N VAL A 12 5.28 13.60 -19.69
CA VAL A 12 5.15 12.26 -19.09
C VAL A 12 6.20 12.20 -18.00
N PRO A 13 5.83 11.87 -16.75
CA PRO A 13 6.81 11.83 -15.68
C PRO A 13 7.92 10.87 -16.08
N ASP A 14 9.17 11.35 -16.02
CA ASP A 14 10.33 10.49 -16.21
C ASP A 14 10.38 9.51 -15.04
N ILE A 15 9.74 8.35 -15.23
CA ILE A 15 9.61 7.30 -14.22
C ILE A 15 10.98 6.87 -13.70
N ALA A 16 12.02 6.93 -14.54
CA ALA A 16 13.38 6.56 -14.15
C ALA A 16 14.04 7.56 -13.18
N SER A 17 13.54 8.80 -13.13
CA SER A 17 13.99 9.85 -12.20
C SER A 17 13.26 9.85 -10.86
N LEU A 18 12.19 9.06 -10.72
CA LEU A 18 11.40 9.00 -9.49
C LEU A 18 12.18 8.29 -8.36
N PRO A 19 11.93 8.66 -7.10
CA PRO A 19 12.59 8.04 -5.96
C PRO A 19 12.24 6.55 -5.87
N SER A 20 13.23 5.75 -5.49
CA SER A 20 12.99 4.36 -5.09
C SER A 20 12.36 4.33 -3.70
N LEU A 21 11.38 3.45 -3.51
CA LEU A 21 10.69 3.27 -2.23
C LEU A 21 11.20 2.02 -1.53
N THR A 22 11.35 2.10 -0.20
CA THR A 22 11.43 0.92 0.67
C THR A 22 10.10 0.16 0.65
N VAL A 23 10.09 -1.07 1.18
CA VAL A 23 8.86 -1.89 1.27
C VAL A 23 7.77 -1.17 2.08
N LEU A 24 8.15 -0.50 3.16
CA LEU A 24 7.21 0.24 4.02
C LEU A 24 6.67 1.48 3.32
N GLU A 25 7.51 2.25 2.60
CA GLU A 25 7.07 3.41 1.84
C GLU A 25 6.18 3.03 0.65
N ALA A 26 6.46 1.90 -0.02
CA ALA A 26 5.61 1.39 -1.08
C ALA A 26 4.21 0.99 -0.56
N PHE A 27 4.16 0.40 0.65
CA PHE A 27 2.90 0.10 1.33
C PHE A 27 2.13 1.39 1.67
N ASP A 28 2.81 2.40 2.21
CA ASP A 28 2.20 3.69 2.53
C ASP A 28 1.68 4.40 1.28
N ALA A 29 2.45 4.36 0.18
CA ALA A 29 2.03 4.89 -1.11
C ALA A 29 0.76 4.19 -1.64
N MET A 30 0.67 2.85 -1.49
CA MET A 30 -0.53 2.08 -1.85
C MET A 30 -1.73 2.52 -1.00
N ARG A 31 -1.57 2.67 0.32
CA ARG A 31 -2.64 3.14 1.22
C ARG A 31 -3.15 4.52 0.84
N VAL A 32 -2.24 5.47 0.62
CA VAL A 32 -2.59 6.84 0.20
C VAL A 32 -3.29 6.84 -1.16
N PHE A 33 -2.88 6.00 -2.09
CA PHE A 33 -3.55 5.86 -3.37
C PHE A 33 -5.00 5.36 -3.22
N LEU A 34 -5.22 4.34 -2.39
CA LEU A 34 -6.55 3.81 -2.09
C LEU A 34 -7.45 4.83 -1.39
N GLU A 35 -6.90 5.58 -0.42
CA GLU A 35 -7.61 6.63 0.28
C GLU A 35 -8.09 7.70 -0.71
N ASN A 36 -7.17 8.22 -1.53
CA ASN A 36 -7.52 9.18 -2.59
C ASN A 36 -8.57 8.64 -3.57
N HIS A 37 -8.53 7.34 -3.89
CA HIS A 37 -9.55 6.71 -4.72
C HIS A 37 -10.91 6.67 -4.02
N TRP A 38 -10.95 6.27 -2.77
CA TRP A 38 -12.15 6.23 -1.95
C TRP A 38 -12.77 7.62 -1.77
N GLU A 39 -11.95 8.65 -1.54
CA GLU A 39 -12.41 10.04 -1.44
C GLU A 39 -13.04 10.55 -2.73
N ARG A 40 -12.42 10.26 -3.89
CA ARG A 40 -13.00 10.60 -5.20
C ARG A 40 -14.32 9.88 -5.46
N GLY A 41 -14.49 8.67 -4.94
CA GLY A 41 -15.74 7.93 -4.95
C GLY A 41 -16.77 8.41 -3.93
N LEU A 42 -16.61 9.60 -3.35
CA LEU A 42 -17.48 10.17 -2.31
C LEU A 42 -17.63 9.25 -1.08
N LYS A 43 -16.59 8.45 -0.78
CA LYS A 43 -16.51 7.59 0.40
C LYS A 43 -17.65 6.55 0.49
N GLN A 44 -18.15 6.09 -0.65
CA GLN A 44 -19.32 5.19 -0.70
C GLN A 44 -18.99 3.69 -0.61
N SER A 45 -17.73 3.30 -0.74
CA SER A 45 -17.33 1.89 -0.68
C SER A 45 -16.97 1.50 0.75
N ASP A 46 -17.79 0.63 1.35
CA ASP A 46 -17.53 0.04 2.67
C ASP A 46 -16.33 -0.91 2.64
N ASP A 47 -16.10 -1.60 1.53
CA ASP A 47 -14.93 -2.48 1.34
C ASP A 47 -13.62 -1.68 1.41
N LEU A 48 -13.57 -0.52 0.75
CA LEU A 48 -12.42 0.39 0.84
C LEU A 48 -12.27 0.99 2.23
N LEU A 49 -13.37 1.33 2.90
CA LEU A 49 -13.33 1.81 4.29
C LEU A 49 -12.72 0.75 5.21
N TRP A 50 -13.16 -0.51 5.09
CA TRP A 50 -12.62 -1.62 5.86
C TRP A 50 -11.13 -1.84 5.58
N LEU A 51 -10.75 -1.87 4.30
CA LEU A 51 -9.36 -2.06 3.89
C LEU A 51 -8.45 -0.92 4.37
N LEU A 52 -8.90 0.33 4.31
CA LEU A 52 -8.15 1.49 4.82
C LEU A 52 -7.97 1.44 6.35
N SER A 53 -8.96 0.91 7.06
CA SER A 53 -8.86 0.67 8.51
C SER A 53 -7.83 -0.42 8.82
N ALA A 54 -7.88 -1.54 8.11
CA ALA A 54 -7.00 -2.71 8.31
C ALA A 54 -5.54 -2.45 7.89
N THR A 55 -5.33 -1.55 6.91
CA THR A 55 -3.99 -1.14 6.46
C THR A 55 -3.40 0.02 7.27
N ASN A 56 -4.13 0.60 8.22
CA ASN A 56 -3.62 1.71 9.02
C ASN A 56 -2.49 1.24 9.96
N ARG A 57 -1.32 1.89 9.87
CA ARG A 57 -0.16 1.62 10.73
C ARG A 57 0.11 2.69 11.80
N GLU A 58 -0.53 3.86 11.73
CA GLU A 58 -0.31 4.95 12.69
C GLU A 58 -0.83 4.59 14.09
N THR A 59 -1.87 3.77 14.15
CA THR A 59 -2.44 3.24 15.39
C THR A 59 -1.80 1.91 15.82
N ALA A 60 -0.86 1.40 15.03
CA ALA A 60 -0.35 0.06 15.15
C ALA A 60 0.91 0.04 16.04
N ILE A 61 0.84 -0.68 17.16
CA ILE A 61 1.88 -0.73 18.21
C ILE A 61 2.84 -1.90 17.93
N TRP A 62 3.26 -2.06 16.68
CA TRP A 62 4.10 -3.19 16.27
C TRP A 62 5.56 -2.79 16.18
N ALA A 63 6.46 -3.69 16.59
CA ALA A 63 7.90 -3.41 16.62
C ALA A 63 8.53 -3.31 15.21
N ASP A 64 7.83 -3.80 14.20
CA ASP A 64 8.26 -3.85 12.79
C ASP A 64 7.63 -2.74 11.92
N GLY A 65 6.74 -1.90 12.48
CA GLY A 65 6.04 -0.85 11.74
C GLY A 65 4.97 -1.36 10.76
N GLY A 66 4.54 -2.63 10.89
CA GLY A 66 3.46 -3.22 10.10
C GLY A 66 2.08 -2.57 10.33
N PRO A 67 1.08 -2.86 9.48
CA PRO A 67 -0.30 -2.38 9.65
C PRO A 67 -1.01 -3.02 10.85
N SER A 68 -2.17 -2.47 11.22
CA SER A 68 -2.98 -2.94 12.35
C SER A 68 -3.47 -4.38 12.22
N ASP A 69 -3.74 -4.86 11.01
CA ASP A 69 -4.17 -6.24 10.74
C ASP A 69 -3.01 -7.12 10.22
N PRO A 70 -2.64 -8.19 10.95
CA PRO A 70 -1.58 -9.10 10.53
C PRO A 70 -1.85 -9.84 9.21
N ALA A 71 -3.10 -10.17 8.90
CA ALA A 71 -3.43 -10.86 7.65
C ALA A 71 -3.15 -9.97 6.44
N VAL A 72 -3.50 -8.69 6.55
CA VAL A 72 -3.22 -7.69 5.50
C VAL A 72 -1.72 -7.52 5.27
N TRP A 73 -0.91 -7.63 6.32
CA TRP A 73 0.55 -7.58 6.17
C TRP A 73 1.10 -8.81 5.44
N SER A 74 0.61 -10.01 5.79
CA SER A 74 0.97 -11.24 5.09
C SER A 74 0.61 -11.16 3.60
N ASP A 75 -0.60 -10.69 3.28
CA ASP A 75 -1.06 -10.53 1.89
C ASP A 75 -0.18 -9.54 1.11
N TRP A 76 0.26 -8.45 1.75
CA TRP A 76 1.20 -7.51 1.15
C TRP A 76 2.57 -8.15 0.84
N LEU A 77 3.12 -8.92 1.77
CA LEU A 77 4.41 -9.60 1.57
C LEU A 77 4.32 -10.63 0.44
N LEU A 78 3.21 -11.34 0.31
CA LEU A 78 2.98 -12.25 -0.82
C LEU A 78 2.91 -11.48 -2.14
N ALA A 79 2.17 -10.38 -2.20
CA ALA A 79 2.09 -9.52 -3.39
C ALA A 79 3.46 -8.94 -3.78
N LEU A 80 4.27 -8.52 -2.79
CA LEU A 80 5.64 -8.10 -3.02
C LEU A 80 6.50 -9.23 -3.60
N GLY A 81 6.34 -10.45 -3.07
CA GLY A 81 7.02 -11.65 -3.56
C GLY A 81 6.71 -11.93 -5.03
N GLU A 82 5.45 -11.81 -5.42
CA GLU A 82 5.02 -11.94 -6.81
C GLU A 82 5.66 -10.89 -7.72
N VAL A 83 5.61 -9.60 -7.33
CA VAL A 83 6.18 -8.49 -8.12
C VAL A 83 7.70 -8.58 -8.25
N LYS A 84 8.38 -9.02 -7.19
CA LYS A 84 9.84 -9.16 -7.14
C LYS A 84 10.33 -10.52 -7.63
N ASN A 85 9.42 -11.45 -7.89
CA ASN A 85 9.71 -12.84 -8.24
C ASN A 85 10.66 -13.51 -7.22
N ILE A 86 10.32 -13.39 -5.93
CA ILE A 86 11.02 -14.01 -4.79
C ILE A 86 10.00 -14.68 -3.87
N ASP A 87 10.42 -15.74 -3.19
CA ASP A 87 9.56 -16.42 -2.22
C ASP A 87 9.61 -15.68 -0.87
N LEU A 88 8.46 -15.14 -0.45
CA LEU A 88 8.26 -14.51 0.85
C LEU A 88 7.25 -15.27 1.72
N THR A 89 6.93 -16.52 1.38
CA THR A 89 5.93 -17.32 2.10
C THR A 89 6.32 -17.52 3.57
N GLU A 90 7.60 -17.78 3.84
CA GLU A 90 8.09 -17.90 5.22
C GLU A 90 8.03 -16.59 5.98
N GLU A 91 8.35 -15.45 5.34
CA GLU A 91 8.25 -14.13 5.96
C GLU A 91 6.79 -13.77 6.26
N ALA A 92 5.87 -14.04 5.33
CA ALA A 92 4.43 -13.81 5.48
C ALA A 92 3.79 -14.69 6.57
N ALA A 93 4.38 -15.85 6.86
CA ALA A 93 3.90 -16.76 7.89
C ALA A 93 4.44 -16.43 9.31
N LYS A 94 5.41 -15.52 9.45
CA LYS A 94 5.96 -15.17 10.76
C LYS A 94 4.92 -14.44 11.61
N PRO A 95 4.81 -14.77 12.91
CA PRO A 95 3.95 -14.01 13.81
C PRO A 95 4.47 -12.57 13.94
N ILE A 96 3.57 -11.61 13.78
CA ILE A 96 3.90 -10.19 13.96
C ILE A 96 4.32 -9.94 15.40
N ARG A 97 5.45 -9.22 15.56
CA ARG A 97 6.04 -8.96 16.87
C ARG A 97 5.35 -7.75 17.51
N HIS A 98 4.58 -8.00 18.57
CA HIS A 98 4.09 -6.94 19.45
C HIS A 98 5.26 -6.08 19.95
N ALA A 99 5.14 -4.75 19.89
CA ALA A 99 6.05 -3.92 20.65
C ALA A 99 5.84 -4.21 22.15
N PRO A 100 6.92 -4.30 22.95
CA PRO A 100 6.77 -4.44 24.39
C PRO A 100 5.97 -3.26 24.94
N PRO A 101 5.11 -3.48 25.95
CA PRO A 101 4.36 -2.38 26.55
C PRO A 101 5.34 -1.33 27.08
N SER A 102 5.12 -0.06 26.71
CA SER A 102 5.86 1.07 27.27
C SER A 102 5.73 1.03 28.80
N SER A 103 6.86 0.89 29.49
CA SER A 103 6.95 0.92 30.96
C SER A 103 6.75 2.32 31.52
#